data_AF-A0AAC9FHQ6-F1
#
_entry.id   AF-A0AAC9FHQ6-F1
#
_cell.length_a   1.000
_cell.length_b   1.000
_cell.length_c   1.000
_cell.angle_alpha   90.00
_cell.angle_beta   90.00
_cell.angle_gamma   90.00
#
_symmetry.space_group_name_H-M   'P 1'
#
loop_
_entity.id
_entity.type
_entity.pdbx_description
1 polymer ?
#
loop_
_entity_poly.entity_id
_entity_poly.type
_entity_poly.pdbx_seq_one_letter_code
_entity_poly.pdbx_strand_id
1 'polypeptide(L)'
;MHTHRCAGLVLNVPEFFADPAFRQWLGNDQPKFPWYRGGDVDEWSDVVVLIDPSLNGEGSDADMPAPLWNRLVEICREHLGPRPTMPSHYMVRLTNLAE
;
A
#
# COMPACT_ATOMS: atom_id res chain seq x y z
N MET A 1 -13.45 -8.13 -23.56
CA MET A 1 -12.95 -7.59 -22.28
C MET A 1 -12.61 -8.77 -21.38
N HIS A 2 -11.34 -8.97 -21.05
CA HIS A 2 -10.93 -9.99 -20.08
C HIS A 2 -10.96 -9.35 -18.70
N THR A 3 -11.79 -9.89 -17.80
CA THR A 3 -11.93 -9.40 -16.43
C THR A 3 -11.41 -10.45 -15.46
N HIS A 4 -10.57 -10.03 -14.53
CA HIS A 4 -10.08 -10.88 -13.44
C HIS A 4 -10.54 -10.30 -12.11
N ARG A 5 -10.90 -11.17 -11.15
CA ARG A 5 -11.17 -10.74 -9.78
C ARG A 5 -9.83 -10.41 -9.11
N CYS A 6 -9.77 -9.28 -8.41
CA CYS A 6 -8.69 -8.95 -7.49
C CYS A 6 -9.18 -9.07 -6.04
N ALA A 7 -8.23 -9.15 -5.10
CA ALA A 7 -8.48 -9.07 -3.67
C ALA A 7 -7.78 -7.82 -3.12
N GLY A 8 -8.28 -7.27 -2.02
CA GLY A 8 -7.70 -6.07 -1.44
C GLY A 8 -8.10 -5.82 0.01
N LEU A 9 -7.39 -4.89 0.62
CA LEU A 9 -7.58 -4.43 2.00
C LEU A 9 -7.69 -2.90 2.03
N VAL A 10 -8.43 -2.40 3.01
CA VAL A 10 -8.42 -0.99 3.41
C VAL A 10 -7.89 -0.93 4.83
N LEU A 11 -6.82 -0.17 5.05
CA LEU A 11 -6.11 -0.07 6.33
C LEU A 11 -6.10 1.38 6.77
N ASN A 12 -6.62 1.67 7.96
CA ASN A 12 -6.41 2.96 8.61
C ASN A 12 -5.08 2.92 9.36
N VAL A 13 -4.08 3.67 8.89
CA VAL A 13 -2.69 3.60 9.36
C VAL A 13 -2.11 5.00 9.64
N PRO A 14 -2.72 5.82 10.53
CA PRO A 14 -2.24 7.16 10.83
C PRO A 14 -0.76 7.18 11.28
N GLU A 15 -0.27 6.10 11.88
CA GLU A 15 1.12 5.93 12.28
C GLU A 15 2.09 5.85 11.09
N PHE A 16 1.66 5.34 9.92
CA PHE A 16 2.46 5.37 8.69
C PHE A 16 2.56 6.81 8.18
N PHE A 17 1.43 7.52 8.17
CA PHE A 17 1.38 8.92 7.77
C PHE A 17 2.09 9.87 8.75
N ALA A 18 2.38 9.42 9.97
CA ALA A 18 3.23 10.14 10.93
C ALA A 18 4.73 9.87 10.74
N ASP A 19 5.11 8.78 10.05
CA ASP A 19 6.51 8.38 9.87
C ASP A 19 7.25 9.32 8.88
N PRO A 20 8.39 9.92 9.27
CA PRO A 20 9.13 10.83 8.40
C PRO A 20 9.67 10.18 7.12
N ALA A 21 10.09 8.91 7.19
CA ALA A 21 10.59 8.19 6.03
C ALA A 21 9.44 7.85 5.06
N PHE A 22 8.25 7.53 5.58
CA PHE A 22 7.06 7.37 4.75
C PHE A 22 6.69 8.67 4.04
N ARG A 23 6.68 9.80 4.76
CA ARG A 23 6.41 11.12 4.17
C ARG A 23 7.43 11.49 3.08
N GLN A 24 8.71 11.23 3.34
CA GLN A 24 9.77 11.46 2.35
C GLN A 24 9.57 10.59 1.11
N TRP A 25 9.26 9.31 1.29
CA TRP A 25 8.97 8.41 0.18
C TRP A 25 7.72 8.86 -0.59
N LEU A 26 6.66 9.29 0.10
CA LEU A 26 5.40 9.75 -0.50
C LEU A 26 5.58 11.02 -1.34
N GLY A 27 6.45 11.94 -0.91
CA GLY A 27 6.70 13.22 -1.58
C GLY A 27 7.76 13.19 -2.70
N ASN A 28 8.22 12.02 -3.15
CA ASN A 28 9.22 11.91 -4.20
C ASN A 28 8.60 12.06 -5.62
N ASP A 29 9.46 12.19 -6.65
CA ASP A 29 9.01 12.35 -8.04
C ASP A 29 8.54 11.04 -8.71
N GLN A 30 8.47 9.93 -7.97
CA GLN A 30 8.05 8.64 -8.55
C GLN A 30 6.53 8.57 -8.65
N PRO A 31 5.97 8.15 -9.81
CA PRO A 31 4.54 8.00 -9.96
C PRO A 31 4.06 6.83 -9.11
N LYS A 32 3.30 7.15 -8.08
CA LYS A 32 2.60 6.17 -7.25
C LYS A 32 1.13 6.10 -7.72
N PHE A 33 0.30 5.29 -7.08
CA PHE A 33 -1.17 5.37 -7.19
C PHE A 33 -1.85 6.24 -6.07
N PRO A 34 -1.35 7.43 -5.68
CA PRO A 34 -1.88 8.19 -4.56
C PRO A 34 -2.85 9.23 -5.10
N TRP A 35 -3.77 9.61 -4.23
CA TRP A 35 -4.58 10.81 -4.43
C TRP A 35 -3.86 12.05 -3.89
N TYR A 36 -2.72 11.86 -3.22
CA TYR A 36 -1.83 12.89 -2.70
C TYR A 36 -1.15 13.69 -3.82
N ARG A 37 -1.29 15.02 -3.77
CA ARG A 37 -0.74 15.97 -4.76
C ARG A 37 0.41 16.82 -4.19
N GLY A 38 1.00 16.39 -3.07
CA GLY A 38 1.89 17.22 -2.26
C GLY A 38 1.13 18.11 -1.27
N GLY A 39 1.84 18.67 -0.29
CA GLY A 39 1.27 19.55 0.75
C GLY A 39 1.20 18.88 2.12
N ASP A 40 0.26 19.33 2.94
CA ASP A 40 0.02 18.71 4.25
C ASP A 40 -0.72 17.38 4.06
N VAL A 41 -0.33 16.36 4.84
CA VAL A 41 -1.00 15.07 4.88
C VAL A 41 -2.25 15.18 5.76
N ASP A 42 -3.41 14.85 5.21
CA ASP A 42 -4.72 14.94 5.84
C ASP A 42 -5.54 13.63 5.64
N GLU A 43 -6.83 13.67 5.95
CA GLU A 43 -7.75 12.52 5.80
C GLU A 43 -8.03 12.12 4.35
N TRP A 44 -7.66 12.95 3.37
CA TRP A 44 -7.85 12.72 1.93
C TRP A 44 -6.57 12.24 1.24
N SER A 45 -5.50 12.00 2.01
CA SER A 45 -4.17 11.66 1.53
C SER A 45 -3.97 10.17 1.24
N ASP A 46 -5.01 9.49 0.79
CA ASP A 46 -4.99 8.04 0.57
C ASP A 46 -3.93 7.59 -0.43
N VAL A 47 -3.32 6.45 -0.10
CA VAL A 47 -2.32 5.79 -0.93
C VAL A 47 -2.81 4.40 -1.27
N VAL A 48 -2.75 4.03 -2.55
CA VAL A 48 -2.99 2.65 -2.98
C VAL A 48 -1.67 2.04 -3.42
N VAL A 49 -1.33 0.88 -2.85
CA VAL A 49 -0.17 0.07 -3.24
C VAL A 49 -0.61 -1.30 -3.73
N LEU A 50 0.21 -1.92 -4.58
CA LEU A 50 -0.05 -3.25 -5.14
C LEU A 50 0.99 -4.24 -4.62
N ILE A 51 0.54 -5.24 -3.85
CA ILE A 51 1.40 -6.28 -3.26
C ILE A 51 1.32 -7.55 -4.10
N ASP A 52 2.48 -8.16 -4.41
CA ASP A 52 2.53 -9.42 -5.14
C ASP A 52 1.87 -10.54 -4.31
N PRO A 53 0.96 -11.33 -4.90
CA PRO A 53 0.16 -12.27 -4.14
C PRO A 53 0.95 -13.50 -3.69
N SER A 54 2.20 -13.71 -4.14
CA SER A 54 3.09 -14.70 -3.53
C SER A 54 3.53 -14.30 -2.12
N LEU A 55 3.42 -13.01 -1.76
CA LEU A 55 3.80 -12.45 -0.46
C LEU A 55 5.27 -12.68 -0.11
N ASN A 56 6.15 -12.63 -1.12
CA ASN A 56 7.60 -12.75 -1.00
C ASN A 56 8.32 -11.41 -0.75
N GLY A 57 7.59 -10.30 -0.72
CA GLY A 57 8.13 -8.94 -0.58
C GLY A 57 8.12 -8.12 -1.87
N GLU A 58 7.67 -8.67 -2.99
CA GLU A 58 7.55 -7.93 -4.26
C GLU A 58 6.24 -7.14 -4.36
N GLY A 59 6.23 -6.08 -5.17
CA GLY A 59 5.06 -5.24 -5.41
C GLY A 59 5.42 -3.91 -6.10
N SER A 60 4.41 -3.10 -6.42
CA SER A 60 4.61 -1.83 -7.14
C SER A 60 5.41 -0.79 -6.36
N ASP A 61 5.30 -0.83 -5.03
CA ASP A 61 5.80 0.19 -4.10
C ASP A 61 6.79 -0.42 -3.08
N ALA A 62 7.49 -1.48 -3.48
CA ALA A 62 8.47 -2.15 -2.62
C ALA A 62 9.70 -1.27 -2.27
N ASP A 63 9.82 -0.10 -2.92
CA ASP A 63 10.77 0.95 -2.58
C ASP A 63 10.35 1.82 -1.38
N MET A 64 9.13 1.62 -0.84
CA MET A 64 8.69 2.16 0.45
C MET A 64 9.67 1.79 1.57
N PRO A 65 9.79 2.59 2.66
CA PRO A 65 10.60 2.21 3.82
C PRO A 65 10.35 0.75 4.24
N ALA A 66 11.42 -0.04 4.24
CA ALA A 66 11.34 -1.50 4.39
C ALA A 66 10.52 -1.97 5.61
N PRO A 67 10.60 -1.34 6.80
CA PRO A 67 9.76 -1.73 7.93
C PRO A 67 8.25 -1.62 7.66
N LEU A 68 7.83 -0.56 6.96
CA LEU A 68 6.42 -0.30 6.63
C LEU A 68 5.95 -1.24 5.52
N TRP A 69 6.77 -1.44 4.48
CA TRP A 69 6.48 -2.40 3.41
C TRP A 69 6.32 -3.83 3.95
N ASN A 70 7.29 -4.29 4.75
CA ASN A 70 7.23 -5.61 5.38
C ASN A 70 5.98 -5.75 6.25
N ARG A 71 5.57 -4.69 6.96
CA ARG A 71 4.34 -4.70 7.76
C ARG A 71 3.10 -4.90 6.89
N LEU A 72 3.00 -4.26 5.72
CA LEU A 72 1.88 -4.46 4.79
C LEU A 72 1.84 -5.88 4.23
N VAL A 73 3.01 -6.45 3.90
CA VAL A 73 3.13 -7.84 3.43
C VAL A 73 2.66 -8.82 4.50
N GLU A 74 3.05 -8.62 5.76
CA GLU A 74 2.56 -9.45 6.89
C GLU A 74 1.05 -9.34 7.07
N ILE A 75 0.49 -8.14 7.03
CA ILE A 75 -0.98 -7.92 7.12
C ILE A 75 -1.70 -8.65 5.99
N CYS A 76 -1.18 -8.58 4.75
CA CYS A 76 -1.74 -9.33 3.63
C CYS A 76 -1.62 -10.85 3.82
N ARG A 77 -0.52 -11.32 4.43
CA ARG A 77 -0.35 -12.74 4.77
C ARG A 77 -1.37 -13.22 5.78
N GLU A 78 -1.65 -12.42 6.80
CA GLU A 78 -2.63 -12.72 7.84
C GLU A 78 -4.06 -12.75 7.27
N HIS A 79 -4.44 -11.79 6.44
CA HIS A 79 -5.85 -11.63 6.03
C HIS A 79 -6.21 -12.25 4.68
N LEU A 80 -5.27 -12.34 3.73
CA LEU A 80 -5.54 -12.80 2.35
C LEU A 80 -4.87 -14.13 2.02
N GLY A 81 -3.74 -14.43 2.68
CA GLY A 81 -2.90 -15.59 2.45
C GLY A 81 -2.12 -15.54 1.12
N PRO A 82 -1.10 -16.41 0.92
CA PRO A 82 -0.36 -16.46 -0.34
C PRO A 82 -1.17 -17.09 -1.48
N ARG A 83 -1.15 -16.47 -2.66
CA ARG A 83 -1.83 -16.90 -3.90
C ARG A 83 -0.92 -16.68 -5.12
N PRO A 84 0.20 -17.42 -5.26
CA PRO A 84 1.20 -17.20 -6.32
C PRO A 84 0.67 -17.40 -7.75
N THR A 85 -0.45 -18.10 -7.92
CA THR A 85 -1.10 -18.31 -9.24
C THR A 85 -2.16 -17.25 -9.56
N MET A 86 -2.39 -16.29 -8.66
CA MET A 86 -3.38 -15.23 -8.90
C MET A 86 -2.80 -14.22 -9.90
N PRO A 87 -3.53 -13.88 -10.97
CA PRO A 87 -3.01 -13.02 -12.04
C PRO A 87 -2.94 -11.52 -11.68
N SER A 88 -3.55 -11.11 -10.56
CA SER A 88 -3.63 -9.72 -10.14
C SER A 88 -2.95 -9.53 -8.79
N HIS A 89 -2.31 -8.38 -8.56
CA HIS A 89 -1.80 -7.99 -7.26
C HIS A 89 -2.93 -7.80 -6.23
N TYR A 90 -2.58 -7.89 -4.94
CA TYR A 90 -3.45 -7.40 -3.87
C TYR A 90 -3.45 -5.88 -3.85
N MET A 91 -4.63 -5.28 -3.86
CA MET A 91 -4.80 -3.83 -3.75
C MET A 91 -4.92 -3.43 -2.28
N VAL A 92 -4.00 -2.61 -1.77
CA VAL A 92 -4.05 -2.15 -0.38
C VAL A 92 -4.19 -0.63 -0.37
N ARG A 93 -5.34 -0.16 0.14
CA ARG A 93 -5.63 1.27 0.34
C ARG A 93 -5.27 1.65 1.78
N LEU A 94 -4.35 2.58 1.93
CA LEU A 94 -3.94 3.17 3.19
C LEU A 94 -4.70 4.49 3.38
N THR A 95 -5.37 4.64 4.52
CA THR A 95 -6.12 5.84 4.90
C THR A 95 -5.53 6.49 6.15
N ASN A 96 -5.75 7.80 6.29
CA ASN A 96 -5.30 8.61 7.43
C ASN A 96 -6.50 9.23 8.16
N LEU A 97 -7.47 8.42 8.56
CA LEU A 97 -8.67 8.90 9.25
C LEU A 97 -8.35 9.14 10.72
N ALA A 98 -8.65 10.34 11.22
CA ALA A 98 -8.63 10.62 12.65
C ALA A 98 -9.86 9.96 13.30
N GLU A 99 -9.65 8.92 14.10
CA GLU A 99 -10.69 8.32 14.94
C GLU A 99 -10.92 9.10 16.24
#